data_AF-A0A7Y6PXM0-F1
#
_entry.id   AF-A0A7Y6PXM0-F1
#
_cell.length_a   1.000
_cell.length_b   1.000
_cell.length_c   1.000
_cell.angle_alpha   90.00
_cell.angle_beta   90.00
_cell.angle_gamma   90.00
#
_symmetry.space_group_name_H-M   'P 1'
#
loop_
_entity.id
_entity.type
_entity.pdbx_description
1 polymer ?
#
loop_
_entity_poly.entity_id
_entity_poly.type
_entity_poly.pdbx_seq_one_letter_code
_entity_poly.pdbx_strand_id
1 'polypeptide(L)'
;MKRLAIIAVMLATSAANAEREVHIGIDARTDLGTHPARVAVGYRASAWDATLVVDPMYAVDGEHDLDALAEWFPSTRLGLLLGWRWTVIDVATGHHQQQRSLLGLTGVGPRFFGNALRTSASLEFATLWVSHGGGEDAQWFGTDRNFLDRLSFGLFVRIEYAR
;
A
#
# COMPACT_ATOMS: atom_id res chain seq x y z
N MET A 1 20.40 27.38 -10.96
CA MET A 1 19.19 27.66 -11.77
C MET A 1 19.10 26.82 -13.04
N LYS A 2 20.12 26.77 -13.93
CA LYS A 2 20.07 25.96 -15.17
C LYS A 2 19.78 24.45 -14.97
N ARG A 3 20.30 23.84 -13.89
CA ARG A 3 20.06 22.41 -13.56
C ARG A 3 18.61 22.10 -13.14
N LEU A 4 17.96 23.02 -12.44
CA LEU A 4 16.55 22.91 -12.03
C LEU A 4 15.61 22.99 -13.24
N ALA A 5 15.91 23.88 -14.19
CA ALA A 5 15.14 23.99 -15.44
C ALA A 5 15.28 22.73 -16.31
N ILE A 6 16.46 22.12 -16.37
CA ILE A 6 16.68 20.87 -17.11
C ILE A 6 15.92 19.70 -16.46
N ILE A 7 15.93 19.61 -15.13
CA ILE A 7 15.14 18.60 -14.40
C ILE A 7 13.65 18.82 -14.64
N ALA A 8 13.16 20.06 -14.55
CA ALA A 8 11.76 20.39 -14.80
C ALA A 8 11.32 20.08 -16.25
N VAL A 9 12.18 20.36 -17.24
CA VAL A 9 11.92 20.07 -18.65
C VAL A 9 11.94 18.58 -18.94
N MET A 10 12.86 17.80 -18.35
CA MET A 10 12.86 16.33 -18.49
C MET A 10 11.68 15.67 -17.78
N LEU A 11 11.18 16.25 -16.68
CA LEU A 11 9.95 15.81 -16.02
C LEU A 11 8.69 16.14 -16.83
N ALA A 12 8.71 17.20 -17.64
CA ALA A 12 7.56 17.66 -18.42
C ALA A 12 7.39 16.92 -19.76
N THR A 13 8.47 16.42 -20.38
CA THR A 13 8.41 15.78 -21.71
C THR A 13 8.04 14.29 -21.69
N SER A 14 7.96 13.64 -20.53
CA SER A 14 7.50 12.26 -20.39
C SER A 14 5.97 12.09 -20.38
N ALA A 15 5.21 13.19 -20.46
CA ALA A 15 3.75 13.18 -20.33
C ALA A 15 2.97 12.83 -21.63
N ALA A 16 3.65 12.45 -22.72
CA ALA A 16 3.04 12.48 -24.06
C ALA A 16 2.16 11.27 -24.45
N ASN A 17 1.96 10.29 -23.57
CA ASN A 17 0.84 9.33 -23.64
C ASN A 17 0.69 8.70 -22.26
N ALA A 18 -0.06 9.35 -21.37
CA ALA A 18 -0.36 8.78 -20.07
C ALA A 18 -1.33 7.61 -20.29
N GLU A 19 -0.79 6.40 -20.40
CA GLU A 19 -1.57 5.17 -20.30
C GLU A 19 -2.39 5.25 -19.00
N ARG A 20 -3.71 5.11 -19.16
CA ARG A 20 -4.69 5.12 -18.08
C ARG A 20 -5.26 3.72 -18.00
N GLU A 21 -5.24 3.16 -16.80
CA GLU A 21 -5.58 1.76 -16.60
C GLU A 21 -6.31 1.64 -15.26
N VAL A 22 -7.50 1.03 -15.28
CA VAL A 22 -8.19 0.59 -14.07
C VAL A 22 -7.78 -0.85 -13.82
N HIS A 23 -7.53 -1.18 -12.56
CA HIS A 23 -7.13 -2.53 -12.20
C HIS A 23 -7.84 -3.04 -10.96
N ILE A 24 -7.98 -4.36 -10.90
CA ILE A 24 -8.57 -5.09 -9.78
C ILE A 24 -7.83 -6.41 -9.62
N GLY A 25 -7.58 -6.83 -8.40
CA GLY A 25 -6.76 -7.99 -8.15
C GLY A 25 -6.75 -8.48 -6.72
N ILE A 26 -5.80 -9.36 -6.48
CA ILE A 26 -5.50 -9.90 -5.17
C ILE A 26 -4.16 -9.31 -4.71
N ASP A 27 -4.15 -8.83 -3.47
CA ASP A 27 -2.95 -8.45 -2.74
C ASP A 27 -2.68 -9.50 -1.66
N ALA A 28 -1.62 -10.27 -1.85
CA ALA A 28 -1.25 -11.36 -0.96
C ALA A 28 -0.09 -10.94 -0.08
N ARG A 29 -0.22 -11.17 1.23
CA ARG A 29 0.83 -10.92 2.21
C ARG A 29 1.59 -12.21 2.48
N THR A 30 2.91 -12.16 2.57
CA THR A 30 3.72 -13.36 2.86
C THR A 30 3.81 -13.68 4.35
N ASP A 31 3.26 -12.83 5.20
CA ASP A 31 3.16 -13.03 6.63
C ASP A 31 1.98 -13.97 6.93
N LEU A 32 2.27 -15.14 7.49
CA LEU A 32 1.29 -16.18 7.80
C LEU A 32 0.45 -15.85 9.04
N GLY A 33 0.75 -14.76 9.76
CA GLY A 33 0.04 -14.34 10.96
C GLY A 33 -1.18 -13.45 10.72
N THR A 34 -1.44 -13.02 9.49
CA THR A 34 -2.56 -12.13 9.12
C THR A 34 -3.24 -12.62 7.85
N HIS A 35 -4.41 -12.08 7.51
CA HIS A 35 -5.18 -12.48 6.33
C HIS A 35 -4.30 -12.53 5.07
N PRO A 36 -4.10 -13.72 4.48
CA PRO A 36 -3.05 -13.90 3.49
C PRO A 36 -3.40 -13.28 2.13
N ALA A 37 -4.66 -12.92 1.90
CA ALA A 37 -5.15 -12.40 0.63
C ALA A 37 -6.24 -11.34 0.85
N ARG A 38 -6.06 -10.21 0.18
CA ARG A 38 -6.93 -9.03 0.22
C ARG A 38 -7.33 -8.64 -1.19
N VAL A 39 -8.35 -7.80 -1.33
CA VAL A 39 -8.81 -7.33 -2.65
C VAL A 39 -8.22 -5.96 -2.91
N ALA A 40 -7.52 -5.82 -4.03
CA ALA A 40 -6.96 -4.55 -4.49
C ALA A 40 -7.79 -3.99 -5.66
N VAL A 41 -8.10 -2.70 -5.63
CA VAL A 41 -8.70 -1.97 -6.75
C VAL A 41 -7.97 -0.66 -6.91
N GLY A 42 -7.61 -0.29 -8.13
CA GLY A 42 -6.89 0.94 -8.34
C GLY A 42 -6.97 1.51 -9.75
N TYR A 43 -6.23 2.59 -9.90
CA TYR A 43 -6.16 3.38 -11.11
C TYR A 43 -4.74 3.87 -11.32
N ARG A 44 -4.19 3.56 -12.48
CA ARG A 44 -2.88 4.01 -12.92
C ARG A 44 -3.04 5.10 -13.97
N ALA A 45 -2.24 6.16 -13.83
CA ALA A 45 -2.09 7.19 -14.83
C ALA A 45 -0.62 7.60 -14.93
N SER A 46 0.00 7.31 -16.07
CA SER A 46 1.42 7.58 -16.31
C SER A 46 2.31 6.87 -15.26
N ALA A 47 3.16 7.62 -14.55
CA ALA A 47 4.06 7.12 -13.52
C ALA A 47 3.38 6.92 -12.15
N TRP A 48 2.10 7.27 -11.99
CA TRP A 48 1.40 7.14 -10.71
C TRP A 48 0.38 6.02 -10.74
N ASP A 49 0.31 5.25 -9.67
CA ASP A 49 -0.71 4.23 -9.42
C ASP A 49 -1.34 4.47 -8.05
N ALA A 50 -2.65 4.61 -8.00
CA ALA A 50 -3.41 4.76 -6.76
C ALA A 50 -4.23 3.49 -6.54
N THR A 51 -4.07 2.84 -5.39
CA THR A 51 -4.70 1.55 -5.09
C THR A 51 -5.36 1.60 -3.72
N LEU A 52 -6.57 1.07 -3.62
CA LEU A 52 -7.25 0.77 -2.37
C LEU A 52 -7.22 -0.75 -2.17
N VAL A 53 -6.77 -1.20 -1.01
CA VAL A 53 -6.78 -2.62 -0.63
C VAL A 53 -7.73 -2.79 0.54
N VAL A 54 -8.66 -3.73 0.42
CA VAL A 54 -9.65 -4.05 1.45
C VAL A 54 -9.52 -5.51 1.86
N ASP A 55 -9.63 -5.76 3.16
CA ASP A 55 -9.72 -7.12 3.67
C ASP A 55 -11.16 -7.64 3.64
N PRO A 56 -11.48 -8.64 2.79
CA PRO A 56 -12.81 -9.22 2.78
C PRO A 56 -13.09 -10.09 4.01
N MET A 57 -12.07 -10.53 4.75
CA MET A 57 -12.21 -11.45 5.88
C MET A 57 -12.83 -10.80 7.12
N TYR A 58 -12.94 -9.47 7.16
CA TYR A 58 -13.64 -8.73 8.21
C TYR A 58 -15.01 -9.31 8.56
N ALA A 59 -15.75 -9.78 7.56
CA ALA A 59 -17.07 -10.38 7.79
C ALA A 59 -17.04 -11.71 8.57
N VAL A 60 -15.87 -12.33 8.70
CA VAL A 60 -15.68 -13.66 9.29
C VAL A 60 -15.09 -13.59 10.69
N ASP A 61 -14.11 -12.72 10.95
CA ASP A 61 -13.40 -12.66 12.24
C ASP A 61 -13.39 -11.29 12.92
N GLY A 62 -14.01 -10.27 12.30
CA GLY A 62 -14.10 -8.94 12.89
C GLY A 62 -12.82 -8.10 12.78
N GLU A 63 -11.77 -8.62 12.14
CA GLU A 63 -10.55 -7.86 11.86
C GLU A 63 -10.64 -7.20 10.48
N HIS A 64 -10.42 -5.89 10.41
CA HIS A 64 -10.53 -5.12 9.18
C HIS A 64 -9.25 -4.37 8.90
N ASP A 65 -8.66 -4.62 7.73
CA ASP A 65 -7.56 -3.82 7.19
C ASP A 65 -8.00 -3.06 5.92
N LEU A 66 -7.69 -1.77 5.89
CA LEU A 66 -7.85 -0.89 4.74
C LEU A 66 -6.53 -0.21 4.42
N ASP A 67 -6.01 -0.41 3.21
CA ASP A 67 -4.84 0.31 2.73
C ASP A 67 -5.22 1.28 1.63
N ALA A 68 -4.80 2.54 1.77
CA ALA A 68 -4.78 3.52 0.69
C ALA A 68 -3.32 3.71 0.25
N LEU A 69 -3.02 3.29 -0.98
CA LEU A 69 -1.66 3.25 -1.54
C LEU A 69 -1.54 4.22 -2.71
N ALA A 70 -0.38 4.87 -2.78
CA ALA A 70 0.07 5.67 -3.91
C ALA A 70 1.49 5.22 -4.27
N GLU A 71 1.69 4.83 -5.53
CA GLU A 71 2.96 4.37 -6.03
C GLU A 71 3.44 5.27 -7.16
N TRP A 72 4.71 5.65 -7.10
CA TRP A 72 5.37 6.40 -8.14
C TRP A 72 6.45 5.56 -8.82
N PHE A 73 6.32 5.35 -10.13
CA PHE A 73 7.19 4.56 -10.97
C PHE A 73 8.10 5.47 -11.82
N PRO A 74 9.26 5.92 -11.32
CA PRO A 74 10.24 6.66 -12.12
C PRO A 74 10.88 5.81 -13.22
N SER A 75 10.69 4.49 -13.16
CA SER A 75 11.18 3.52 -14.13
C SER A 75 10.12 2.46 -14.43
N THR A 76 10.35 1.63 -15.45
CA THR A 76 9.46 0.52 -15.80
C THR A 76 9.57 -0.70 -14.88
N ARG A 77 10.52 -0.71 -13.93
CA ARG A 77 10.82 -1.89 -13.09
C ARG A 77 10.60 -1.67 -11.60
N LEU A 78 10.75 -0.43 -11.13
CA LEU A 78 10.71 -0.10 -9.71
C LEU A 78 9.84 1.13 -9.49
N GLY A 79 9.03 1.06 -8.43
CA GLY A 79 8.23 2.15 -7.90
C GLY A 79 8.54 2.42 -6.42
N LEU A 80 8.29 3.65 -5.99
CA LEU A 80 8.26 4.04 -4.59
C LEU A 80 6.83 3.93 -4.10
N LEU A 81 6.62 3.27 -2.96
CA LEU A 81 5.32 3.10 -2.33
C LEU A 81 5.19 4.08 -1.16
N LEU A 82 4.05 4.78 -1.13
CA LEU A 82 3.56 5.58 -0.02
C LEU A 82 2.14 5.12 0.29
N GLY A 83 1.78 5.04 1.56
CA GLY A 83 0.42 4.65 1.89
C GLY A 83 0.02 4.93 3.32
N TRP A 84 -1.23 4.61 3.59
CA TRP A 84 -1.86 4.68 4.88
C TRP A 84 -2.66 3.39 5.09
N ARG A 85 -2.48 2.76 6.25
CA ARG A 85 -3.23 1.58 6.68
C ARG A 85 -4.07 1.92 7.89
N TRP A 86 -5.35 1.60 7.82
CA TRP A 86 -6.27 1.61 8.95
C TRP A 86 -6.67 0.18 9.29
N THR A 87 -6.43 -0.18 10.54
CA THR A 87 -6.73 -1.50 11.08
C THR A 87 -7.78 -1.36 12.18
N VAL A 88 -8.78 -2.23 12.18
CA VAL A 88 -9.76 -2.39 13.27
C VAL A 88 -9.68 -3.83 13.76
N ILE A 89 -9.60 -4.01 15.07
CA ILE A 89 -9.50 -5.31 15.74
C ILE A 89 -10.60 -5.38 16.78
N ASP A 90 -11.39 -6.46 16.75
CA ASP A 90 -12.39 -6.74 17.77
C ASP A 90 -11.72 -7.22 19.06
N VAL A 91 -12.00 -6.53 20.16
CA VAL A 91 -11.54 -6.91 21.50
C VAL A 91 -12.76 -7.03 22.43
N ALA A 92 -12.58 -7.70 23.58
CA ALA A 92 -13.69 -7.95 24.52
C ALA A 92 -14.44 -6.68 24.97
N THR A 93 -13.78 -5.53 24.94
CA THR A 93 -14.26 -4.21 25.36
C THR A 93 -14.75 -3.32 24.21
N GLY A 94 -14.74 -3.79 22.96
CA GLY A 94 -15.18 -3.05 21.77
C GLY A 94 -14.19 -3.14 20.61
N HIS A 95 -14.06 -2.06 19.83
CA HIS A 95 -13.14 -2.01 18.69
C HIS A 95 -11.86 -1.28 19.05
N HIS A 96 -10.71 -1.91 18.82
CA HIS A 96 -9.40 -1.31 18.87
C HIS A 96 -8.98 -0.89 17.46
N GLN A 97 -8.59 0.37 17.28
CA GLN A 97 -8.28 0.96 15.98
C GLN A 97 -6.84 1.43 15.93
N GLN A 98 -6.19 1.21 14.79
CA GLN A 98 -4.80 1.56 14.57
C GLN A 98 -4.63 2.24 13.21
N GLN A 99 -3.77 3.26 13.15
CA GLN A 99 -3.42 3.95 11.91
C GLN A 99 -1.92 3.95 11.69
N ARG A 100 -1.49 3.55 10.49
CA ARG A 100 -0.08 3.42 10.12
C ARG A 100 0.23 4.19 8.84
N SER A 101 1.40 4.80 8.74
CA SER A 101 1.99 5.10 7.43
C SER A 101 2.66 3.88 6.84
N LEU A 102 2.64 3.78 5.53
CA LEU A 102 3.34 2.78 4.74
C LEU A 102 4.36 3.48 3.84
N LEU A 103 5.58 2.94 3.82
CA LEU A 103 6.66 3.36 2.92
C LEU A 103 7.28 2.12 2.32
N GLY A 104 7.62 2.14 1.04
CA GLY A 104 8.15 0.93 0.43
C GLY A 104 8.73 1.08 -0.95
N LEU A 105 9.11 -0.08 -1.49
CA LEU A 105 9.58 -0.25 -2.86
C LEU A 105 8.76 -1.33 -3.53
N THR A 106 8.30 -1.07 -4.75
CA THR A 106 7.53 -2.02 -5.55
C THR A 106 8.33 -2.43 -6.76
N GLY A 107 8.61 -3.72 -6.89
CA GLY A 107 9.10 -4.34 -8.12
C GLY A 107 7.96 -4.66 -9.07
N VAL A 108 8.05 -4.20 -10.31
CA VAL A 108 7.13 -4.59 -11.40
C VAL A 108 7.51 -5.98 -11.87
N GLY A 109 6.58 -6.92 -11.76
CA GLY A 109 6.74 -8.30 -12.19
C GLY A 109 6.36 -8.51 -13.65
N PRO A 110 6.36 -9.77 -14.12
CA PRO A 110 5.90 -10.12 -15.46
C PRO A 110 4.44 -9.74 -15.70
N ARG A 111 4.12 -9.52 -16.98
CA ARG A 111 2.77 -9.37 -17.50
C ARG A 111 2.39 -10.62 -18.30
N PHE A 112 1.13 -11.02 -18.21
CA PHE A 112 0.60 -12.21 -18.88
C PHE A 112 -0.64 -11.86 -19.73
N PHE A 113 -1.05 -12.79 -20.60
CA PHE A 113 -2.28 -12.68 -21.41
C PHE A 113 -2.40 -11.37 -22.22
N GLY A 114 -1.32 -10.96 -22.90
CA GLY A 114 -1.33 -9.74 -23.70
C GLY A 114 -1.44 -8.45 -22.88
N ASN A 115 -0.77 -8.41 -21.71
CA ASN A 115 -0.78 -7.33 -20.72
C ASN A 115 -2.04 -7.20 -19.86
N ALA A 116 -3.04 -8.06 -20.05
CA ALA A 116 -4.27 -8.01 -19.25
C ALA A 116 -4.05 -8.38 -17.77
N LEU A 117 -3.02 -9.18 -17.46
CA LEU A 117 -2.67 -9.55 -16.10
C LEU A 117 -1.28 -9.01 -15.78
N ARG A 118 -1.16 -8.26 -14.69
CA ARG A 118 0.11 -7.72 -14.18
C ARG A 118 0.41 -8.27 -12.80
N THR A 119 1.70 -8.39 -12.50
CA THR A 119 2.16 -8.80 -11.19
C THR A 119 3.12 -7.77 -10.61
N SER A 120 3.15 -7.65 -9.29
CA SER A 120 4.15 -6.84 -8.60
C SER A 120 4.49 -7.46 -7.24
N ALA A 121 5.63 -7.07 -6.69
CA ALA A 121 6.03 -7.43 -5.34
C ALA A 121 6.51 -6.18 -4.61
N SER A 122 6.02 -5.95 -3.39
CA SER A 122 6.31 -4.74 -2.62
C SER A 122 6.95 -5.10 -1.30
N LEU A 123 8.07 -4.44 -0.98
CA LEU A 123 8.63 -4.40 0.36
C LEU A 123 8.10 -3.16 1.06
N GLU A 124 7.41 -3.36 2.16
CA GLU A 124 6.73 -2.32 2.94
C GLU A 124 7.37 -2.18 4.32
N PHE A 125 7.52 -0.94 4.76
CA PHE A 125 7.81 -0.53 6.11
C PHE A 125 6.61 0.25 6.63
N ALA A 126 6.01 -0.19 7.73
CA ALA A 126 4.86 0.45 8.32
C ALA A 126 5.19 1.01 9.71
N THR A 127 4.70 2.23 9.97
CA THR A 127 4.89 2.95 11.25
C THR A 127 3.54 3.27 11.86
N LEU A 128 3.25 2.74 13.06
CA LEU A 128 2.04 3.03 13.83
C LEU A 128 2.09 4.46 14.40
N TRP A 129 1.10 5.27 14.02
CA TRP A 129 0.98 6.67 14.46
C TRP A 129 0.08 6.83 15.67
N VAL A 130 -1.06 6.15 15.65
CA VAL A 130 -2.04 6.23 16.71
C VAL A 130 -2.74 4.89 16.84
N SER A 131 -2.97 4.51 18.09
CA SER A 131 -3.81 3.41 18.47
C SER A 131 -4.83 3.89 19.50
N HIS A 132 -6.10 3.52 19.38
CA HIS A 132 -7.15 3.95 20.31
C HIS A 132 -8.35 3.00 20.31
N GLY A 133 -9.23 3.13 21.31
CA GLY A 133 -10.42 2.30 21.43
C GLY A 133 -10.18 1.03 22.23
N GLY A 134 -11.13 0.09 22.22
CA GLY A 134 -11.03 -1.13 23.03
C GLY A 134 -10.95 -0.87 24.54
N GLY A 135 -11.51 0.24 25.03
CA GLY A 135 -11.42 0.62 26.45
C GLY A 135 -10.06 1.19 26.87
N GLU A 136 -9.14 1.43 25.93
CA GLU A 136 -7.85 2.07 26.17
C GLU A 136 -7.83 3.53 25.69
N ASP A 137 -7.02 4.35 26.36
CA ASP A 137 -6.74 5.72 25.94
C ASP A 137 -5.95 5.74 24.62
N ALA A 138 -6.12 6.82 23.85
CA ALA A 138 -5.40 6.99 22.60
C ALA A 138 -3.88 7.10 22.83
N GLN A 139 -3.12 6.18 22.23
CA GLN A 139 -1.67 6.14 22.27
C GLN A 139 -1.10 6.64 20.95
N TRP A 140 -0.45 7.80 20.99
CA TRP A 140 0.24 8.39 19.83
C TRP A 140 1.67 7.89 19.74
N PHE A 141 2.25 7.99 18.54
CA PHE A 141 3.65 7.70 18.28
C PHE A 141 4.54 8.45 19.28
N GLY A 142 5.42 7.71 19.95
CA GLY A 142 6.34 8.23 20.93
C GLY A 142 7.65 7.46 20.88
N THR A 143 8.73 8.13 21.29
CA THR A 143 10.06 7.52 21.41
C THR A 143 10.21 6.86 22.78
N ASP A 144 9.30 5.94 23.11
CA ASP A 144 9.35 5.13 24.33
C ASP A 144 10.20 3.87 24.10
N ARG A 145 10.33 3.03 25.14
CA ARG A 145 11.10 1.78 25.05
C ARG A 145 10.48 0.76 24.08
N ASN A 146 9.21 0.93 23.73
CA ASN A 146 8.43 0.01 22.90
C ASN A 146 8.31 0.53 21.46
N PHE A 147 9.16 1.48 21.04
CA PHE A 147 9.10 2.05 19.69
C PHE A 147 9.21 0.99 18.59
N LEU A 148 9.92 -0.12 18.84
CA LEU A 148 10.06 -1.22 17.88
C LEU A 148 8.73 -1.93 17.61
N ASP A 149 7.83 -2.00 18.60
CA ASP A 149 6.50 -2.60 18.43
C ASP A 149 5.59 -1.76 17.51
N ARG A 150 6.00 -0.52 17.24
CA ARG A 150 5.31 0.42 16.34
C ARG A 150 5.81 0.32 14.91
N LEU A 151 6.86 -0.46 14.66
CA LEU A 151 7.48 -0.63 13.35
C LEU A 151 7.25 -2.05 12.85
N SER A 152 6.90 -2.20 11.58
CA SER A 152 6.76 -3.51 10.96
C SER A 152 7.24 -3.52 9.53
N PHE A 153 7.66 -4.68 9.06
CA PHE A 153 8.07 -4.92 7.68
C PHE A 153 7.18 -5.98 7.07
N GLY A 154 6.76 -5.76 5.83
CA GLY A 154 5.93 -6.69 5.08
C GLY A 154 6.47 -6.91 3.68
N LEU A 155 6.23 -8.11 3.17
CA LEU A 155 6.37 -8.42 1.74
C LEU A 155 4.99 -8.77 1.20
N PHE A 156 4.64 -8.10 0.11
CA PHE A 156 3.36 -8.22 -0.55
C PHE A 156 3.55 -8.62 -2.00
N VAL A 157 2.64 -9.43 -2.54
CA VAL A 157 2.60 -9.81 -3.94
C VAL A 157 1.22 -9.48 -4.47
N ARG A 158 1.16 -8.67 -5.54
CA ARG A 158 -0.11 -8.36 -6.22
C ARG A 158 -0.20 -9.06 -7.56
N ILE A 159 -1.41 -9.54 -7.85
CA ILE A 159 -1.80 -10.08 -9.13
C ILE A 159 -3.09 -9.37 -9.52
N GLU A 160 -3.03 -8.55 -10.56
CA GLU A 160 -4.12 -7.63 -10.93
C GLU A 160 -4.49 -7.81 -12.41
N TYR A 161 -5.79 -7.85 -12.67
CA TYR A 161 -6.35 -7.67 -13.99
C TYR A 161 -6.45 -6.17 -14.28
N ALA A 162 -6.02 -5.73 -15.46
CA ALA A 162 -5.84 -4.32 -15.74
C ALA A 162 -6.28 -3.97 -17.17
N ARG A 163 -7.01 -2.85 -17.32
CA ARG A 163 -7.65 -2.44 -18.58
C ARG A 163 -7.82 -0.93 -18.73
#